data_AF-A0A1E3BK06-F1
#
_entry.id   AF-A0A1E3BK06-F1
#
_cell.length_a   1.000
_cell.length_b   1.000
_cell.length_c   1.000
_cell.angle_alpha   90.00
_cell.angle_beta   90.00
_cell.angle_gamma   90.00
#
_symmetry.space_group_name_H-M   'P 1'
#
loop_
_entity.id
_entity.type
_entity.pdbx_description
1 polymer ?
#
loop_
_entity_poly.entity_id
_entity_poly.type
_entity_poly.pdbx_seq_one_letter_code
_entity_poly.pdbx_strand_id
1 'polypeptide(L)'
;MFLATKHVVLEVGSAVKDVKKGDKVLLSYNFCGDCSHCTEGHPAYYGLPGRGPLDPDGQSTFSRVALVSGSSSLVRVPDSTPLELFAPLGCGLQTGAGSIFKALNVKPGSKVAIFGAGCVGLSAVMAAKIRGAAMIIAEYALAIREEVLWRGGSVAAEMVPFLIEHHNQGKYPLERLIRYYNVKDAQQAFQDMKAGKVLKPVLVWSESGLQTRITRV
;
A
#
# COMPACT_ATOMS: atom_id res chain seq x y z
N MET A 1 -6.18 -8.12 -3.29
CA MET A 1 -7.37 -7.41 -2.76
C MET A 1 -6.99 -6.83 -1.40
N PHE A 2 -7.43 -5.63 -1.05
CA PHE A 2 -7.21 -5.06 0.29
C PHE A 2 -8.56 -4.90 0.97
N LEU A 3 -8.66 -5.29 2.23
CA LEU A 3 -9.78 -4.86 3.05
C LEU A 3 -9.48 -3.42 3.50
N ALA A 4 -10.34 -2.46 3.18
CA ALA A 4 -10.22 -1.14 3.77
C ALA A 4 -11.19 -1.06 4.95
N THR A 5 -10.76 -1.60 6.08
CA THR A 5 -11.35 -1.24 7.35
C THR A 5 -10.90 0.15 7.76
N LYS A 6 -11.76 0.86 8.51
CA LYS A 6 -11.31 1.95 9.37
C LYS A 6 -10.35 1.36 10.39
N HIS A 7 -9.05 1.39 10.11
CA HIS A 7 -8.06 0.89 11.06
C HIS A 7 -7.88 1.91 12.17
N VAL A 8 -8.51 1.62 13.31
CA VAL A 8 -8.35 2.37 14.56
C VAL A 8 -7.71 1.45 15.57
N VAL A 9 -6.67 1.94 16.25
CA VAL A 9 -5.96 1.17 17.29
C VAL A 9 -6.89 0.94 18.49
N LEU A 10 -7.22 -0.31 18.79
CA LEU A 10 -8.05 -0.66 19.96
C LEU A 10 -7.27 -0.81 21.27
N GLU A 11 -6.08 -1.38 21.16
CA GLU A 11 -5.24 -1.81 22.26
C GLU A 11 -3.79 -1.70 21.79
N VAL A 12 -2.86 -1.62 22.72
CA VAL A 12 -1.43 -1.58 22.41
C VAL A 12 -0.69 -2.40 23.44
N GLY A 13 0.32 -3.13 22.98
CA GLY A 13 1.20 -3.83 23.89
C GLY A 13 2.09 -2.88 24.69
N SER A 14 2.49 -3.27 25.90
CA SER A 14 3.36 -2.42 26.73
C SER A 14 4.78 -2.20 26.19
N ALA A 15 5.19 -2.91 25.13
CA ALA A 15 6.43 -2.65 24.41
C ALA A 15 6.29 -1.59 23.29
N VAL A 16 5.06 -1.29 22.86
CA VAL A 16 4.75 -0.31 21.81
C VAL A 16 4.63 1.08 22.43
N LYS A 17 5.34 2.07 21.86
CA LYS A 17 5.47 3.41 22.47
C LYS A 17 5.05 4.57 21.57
N ASP A 18 4.90 4.32 20.28
CA ASP A 18 4.75 5.30 19.20
C ASP A 18 3.33 5.39 18.61
N VAL A 19 2.47 4.44 18.98
CA VAL A 19 1.02 4.45 18.72
C VAL A 19 0.25 4.25 20.01
N LYS A 20 -0.96 4.80 20.08
CA LYS A 20 -1.87 4.64 21.22
C LYS A 20 -3.27 4.25 20.79
N LYS A 21 -4.05 3.71 21.74
CA LYS A 21 -5.48 3.44 21.54
C LYS A 21 -6.19 4.70 21.01
N GLY A 22 -7.01 4.51 19.98
CA GLY A 22 -7.75 5.56 19.29
C GLY A 22 -7.05 6.14 18.07
N ASP A 23 -5.73 5.95 17.91
CA ASP A 23 -5.03 6.46 16.73
C ASP A 23 -5.62 5.83 15.44
N LYS A 24 -5.79 6.66 14.41
CA LYS A 24 -6.11 6.19 13.06
C LYS A 24 -4.83 5.85 12.32
N VAL A 25 -4.81 4.66 11.71
CA VAL A 25 -3.64 4.13 11.02
C VAL A 25 -4.00 3.60 9.63
N LEU A 26 -3.01 3.52 8.76
CA LEU A 26 -3.03 2.72 7.56
C LEU A 26 -2.02 1.58 7.76
N LEU A 27 -2.39 0.37 7.33
CA LEU A 27 -1.54 -0.81 7.49
C LEU A 27 -0.69 -1.02 6.24
N SER A 28 0.55 -1.47 6.44
CA SER A 28 1.55 -1.76 5.41
C SER A 28 2.32 -3.05 5.77
N TYR A 29 3.25 -3.46 4.90
CA TYR A 29 4.18 -4.56 5.18
C TYR A 29 5.01 -4.31 6.46
N ASN A 30 5.42 -5.40 7.10
CA ASN A 30 6.19 -5.38 8.33
C ASN A 30 7.71 -5.41 8.09
N PHE A 31 8.49 -4.88 9.02
CA PHE A 31 9.96 -4.97 9.03
C PHE A 31 10.54 -4.88 10.46
N CYS A 32 11.76 -5.38 10.66
CA CYS A 32 12.38 -5.46 11.99
C CYS A 32 13.08 -4.17 12.47
N GLY A 33 13.55 -3.33 11.55
CA GLY A 33 14.16 -2.02 11.86
C GLY A 33 15.66 -2.06 12.17
N ASP A 34 16.22 -3.23 12.45
CA ASP A 34 17.60 -3.41 12.94
C ASP A 34 18.51 -4.25 12.04
N CYS A 35 17.97 -4.93 11.02
CA CYS A 35 18.79 -5.67 10.06
C CYS A 35 19.49 -4.73 9.07
N SER A 36 20.51 -5.23 8.35
CA SER A 36 21.28 -4.45 7.37
C SER A 36 20.38 -3.71 6.37
N HIS A 37 19.38 -4.39 5.82
CA HIS A 37 18.41 -3.77 4.91
C HIS A 37 17.62 -2.64 5.57
N CYS A 38 17.21 -2.78 6.83
CA CYS A 38 16.48 -1.72 7.52
C CYS A 38 17.39 -0.52 7.83
N THR A 39 18.60 -0.78 8.32
CA THR A 39 19.58 0.27 8.66
C THR A 39 20.09 1.02 7.43
N GLU A 40 20.08 0.38 6.25
CA GLU A 40 20.43 0.99 4.97
C GLU A 40 19.25 1.73 4.29
N GLY A 41 18.07 1.81 4.96
CA GLY A 41 16.89 2.49 4.40
C GLY A 41 16.13 1.68 3.35
N HIS A 42 16.26 0.36 3.40
CA HIS A 42 15.68 -0.60 2.47
C HIS A 42 14.75 -1.63 3.17
N PRO A 43 13.81 -1.19 4.05
CA PRO A 43 13.00 -2.10 4.87
C PRO A 43 12.08 -3.02 4.05
N ALA A 44 11.73 -2.65 2.81
CA ALA A 44 10.92 -3.50 1.92
C ALA A 44 11.60 -4.82 1.51
N TYR A 45 12.91 -4.95 1.73
CA TYR A 45 13.68 -6.17 1.44
C TYR A 45 13.79 -7.10 2.66
N TYR A 46 13.16 -6.75 3.79
CA TYR A 46 13.01 -7.64 4.93
C TYR A 46 12.17 -8.88 4.56
N GLY A 47 12.58 -10.07 5.02
CA GLY A 47 11.76 -11.29 4.92
C GLY A 47 11.78 -12.03 3.57
N LEU A 48 12.69 -11.69 2.65
CA LEU A 48 12.93 -12.44 1.40
C LEU A 48 13.45 -13.88 1.70
N PRO A 49 13.36 -14.84 0.75
CA PRO A 49 13.30 -16.28 1.08
C PRO A 49 14.45 -16.75 1.97
N GLY A 50 14.09 -17.39 3.10
CA GLY A 50 15.01 -18.04 4.03
C GLY A 50 14.91 -17.58 5.49
N ARG A 51 14.35 -16.39 5.79
CA ARG A 51 14.24 -15.85 7.17
C ARG A 51 13.05 -14.90 7.41
N GLY A 52 11.92 -15.08 6.72
CA GLY A 52 10.72 -14.26 6.90
C GLY A 52 9.56 -15.01 7.58
N PRO A 53 8.68 -14.34 8.33
CA PRO A 53 7.47 -14.94 8.88
C PRO A 53 6.53 -15.48 7.76
N LEU A 54 5.68 -16.45 8.12
CA LEU A 54 4.72 -17.11 7.20
C LEU A 54 3.66 -16.15 6.59
N ASP A 55 3.58 -14.91 7.08
CA ASP A 55 2.77 -13.81 6.54
C ASP A 55 3.71 -12.63 6.20
N PRO A 56 4.06 -12.41 4.92
CA PRO A 56 4.97 -11.34 4.50
C PRO A 56 4.41 -9.93 4.74
N ASP A 57 3.09 -9.78 4.81
CA ASP A 57 2.45 -8.50 5.12
C ASP A 57 2.33 -8.29 6.64
N GLY A 58 2.32 -9.39 7.42
CA GLY A 58 2.21 -9.36 8.88
C GLY A 58 0.84 -8.89 9.39
N GLN A 59 -0.20 -9.01 8.56
CA GLN A 59 -1.55 -8.51 8.83
C GLN A 59 -2.64 -9.38 8.20
N SER A 60 -3.58 -9.86 9.01
CA SER A 60 -4.76 -10.63 8.56
C SER A 60 -6.01 -9.76 8.45
N THR A 61 -6.00 -8.82 7.50
CA THR A 61 -7.04 -7.76 7.38
C THR A 61 -8.39 -8.21 6.84
N PHE A 62 -8.57 -9.46 6.38
CA PHE A 62 -9.90 -9.99 6.01
C PHE A 62 -10.78 -10.39 7.20
N SER A 63 -10.42 -9.93 8.38
CA SER A 63 -11.17 -10.15 9.62
C SER A 63 -11.61 -8.81 10.19
N ARG A 64 -12.50 -8.87 11.18
CA ARG A 64 -12.91 -7.67 11.94
C ARG A 64 -11.77 -7.07 12.77
N VAL A 65 -10.72 -7.86 13.01
CA VAL A 65 -9.64 -7.56 13.95
C VAL A 65 -8.34 -8.10 13.38
N ALA A 66 -7.42 -7.22 12.99
CA ALA A 66 -6.08 -7.61 12.56
C ALA A 66 -5.06 -7.45 13.69
N LEU A 67 -4.34 -8.52 13.99
CA LEU A 67 -3.13 -8.49 14.80
C LEU A 67 -1.97 -7.99 13.94
N VAL A 68 -1.15 -7.11 14.50
CA VAL A 68 -0.02 -6.50 13.79
C VAL A 68 1.22 -6.57 14.67
N SER A 69 2.31 -7.04 14.08
CA SER A 69 3.55 -7.32 14.80
C SER A 69 4.41 -6.05 14.95
N GLY A 70 4.10 -5.22 15.94
CA GLY A 70 4.80 -3.95 16.19
C GLY A 70 4.21 -2.78 15.41
N SER A 71 4.84 -1.60 15.52
CA SER A 71 4.37 -0.36 14.88
C SER A 71 4.95 -0.11 13.50
N SER A 72 5.96 -0.87 13.07
CA SER A 72 6.66 -0.68 11.78
C SER A 72 5.77 -0.88 10.55
N SER A 73 4.72 -1.68 10.68
CA SER A 73 3.69 -1.90 9.66
C SER A 73 2.53 -0.90 9.75
N LEU A 74 2.59 0.09 10.65
CA LEU A 74 1.56 1.11 10.84
C LEU A 74 2.03 2.47 10.33
N VAL A 75 1.17 3.15 9.59
CA VAL A 75 1.34 4.57 9.26
C VAL A 75 0.22 5.35 9.92
N ARG A 76 0.54 6.13 10.96
CA ARG A 76 -0.42 7.04 11.60
C ARG A 76 -0.88 8.11 10.62
N VAL A 77 -2.17 8.43 10.66
CA VAL A 77 -2.79 9.48 9.84
C VAL A 77 -3.67 10.38 10.69
N PRO A 78 -3.92 11.64 10.25
CA PRO A 78 -4.86 12.52 10.94
C PRO A 78 -6.26 11.92 11.11
N ASP A 79 -6.98 12.37 12.14
CA ASP A 79 -8.33 11.86 12.42
C ASP A 79 -9.35 12.17 11.31
N SER A 80 -9.12 13.22 10.51
CA SER A 80 -9.97 13.56 9.38
C SER A 80 -9.75 12.69 8.14
N THR A 81 -8.72 11.83 8.13
CA THR A 81 -8.36 11.03 6.95
C THR A 81 -9.44 9.99 6.59
N PRO A 82 -9.94 9.99 5.34
CA PRO A 82 -10.83 8.95 4.82
C PRO A 82 -10.08 7.61 4.66
N LEU A 83 -10.12 6.79 5.71
CA LEU A 83 -9.33 5.55 5.78
C LEU A 83 -9.66 4.57 4.66
N GLU A 84 -10.92 4.48 4.25
CA GLU A 84 -11.38 3.56 3.20
C GLU A 84 -10.76 3.89 1.84
N LEU A 85 -10.57 5.19 1.58
CA LEU A 85 -9.95 5.69 0.35
C LEU A 85 -8.45 5.41 0.30
N PHE A 86 -7.78 5.51 1.46
CA PHE A 86 -6.31 5.43 1.52
C PHE A 86 -5.76 4.07 1.97
N ALA A 87 -6.58 3.12 2.46
CA ALA A 87 -6.11 1.78 2.81
C ALA A 87 -5.37 1.05 1.66
N PRO A 88 -5.77 1.20 0.39
CA PRO A 88 -5.00 0.69 -0.75
C PRO A 88 -3.51 1.10 -0.82
N LEU A 89 -3.12 2.20 -0.16
CA LEU A 89 -1.75 2.72 -0.18
C LEU A 89 -0.75 1.83 0.56
N GLY A 90 -1.20 0.91 1.42
CA GLY A 90 -0.34 0.00 2.18
C GLY A 90 0.45 -1.03 1.36
N CYS A 91 0.19 -1.17 0.06
CA CYS A 91 0.80 -2.21 -0.77
C CYS A 91 0.91 -1.76 -2.23
N GLY A 92 0.18 -2.38 -3.16
CA GLY A 92 0.44 -2.24 -4.60
C GLY A 92 0.50 -0.80 -5.14
N LEU A 93 -0.24 0.14 -4.55
CA LEU A 93 -0.13 1.55 -4.93
C LEU A 93 1.20 2.16 -4.47
N GLN A 94 1.63 1.98 -3.22
CA GLN A 94 2.97 2.42 -2.81
C GLN A 94 4.08 1.67 -3.53
N THR A 95 3.86 0.41 -3.95
CA THR A 95 4.85 -0.35 -4.73
C THR A 95 5.09 0.32 -6.07
N GLY A 96 4.04 0.62 -6.83
CA GLY A 96 4.16 1.28 -8.13
C GLY A 96 4.78 2.67 -8.03
N ALA A 97 4.37 3.45 -7.04
CA ALA A 97 4.94 4.77 -6.80
C ALA A 97 6.40 4.68 -6.32
N GLY A 98 6.69 3.79 -5.37
CA GLY A 98 8.04 3.54 -4.85
C GLY A 98 9.02 3.13 -5.94
N SER A 99 8.59 2.31 -6.90
CA SER A 99 9.39 1.98 -8.08
C SER A 99 9.86 3.23 -8.84
N ILE A 100 9.00 4.23 -9.02
CA ILE A 100 9.34 5.47 -9.71
C ILE A 100 10.18 6.41 -8.84
N PHE A 101 9.75 6.64 -7.59
CA PHE A 101 10.32 7.66 -6.73
C PHE A 101 11.63 7.23 -6.07
N LYS A 102 11.74 5.95 -5.71
CA LYS A 102 12.83 5.39 -4.90
C LYS A 102 13.72 4.48 -5.74
N ALA A 103 13.18 3.40 -6.31
CA ALA A 103 14.01 2.39 -6.97
C ALA A 103 14.64 2.91 -8.28
N LEU A 104 13.84 3.46 -9.19
CA LEU A 104 14.33 4.06 -10.44
C LEU A 104 14.76 5.51 -10.27
N ASN A 105 14.25 6.19 -9.24
CA ASN A 105 14.52 7.61 -8.97
C ASN A 105 14.33 8.51 -10.22
N VAL A 106 13.23 8.29 -10.95
CA VAL A 106 12.94 8.91 -12.26
C VAL A 106 13.11 10.42 -12.21
N LYS A 107 13.86 11.01 -13.14
CA LYS A 107 14.10 12.46 -13.16
C LYS A 107 13.10 13.17 -14.08
N PRO A 108 12.83 14.46 -13.86
CA PRO A 108 12.09 15.25 -14.84
C PRO A 108 12.73 15.11 -16.23
N GLY A 109 11.91 14.95 -17.27
CA GLY A 109 12.39 14.72 -18.63
C GLY A 109 12.69 13.26 -19.00
N SER A 110 12.70 12.32 -18.04
CA SER A 110 12.91 10.90 -18.33
C SER A 110 11.78 10.30 -19.17
N LYS A 111 12.10 9.25 -19.93
CA LYS A 111 11.12 8.42 -20.65
C LYS A 111 10.96 7.11 -19.88
N VAL A 112 9.73 6.73 -19.56
CA VAL A 112 9.43 5.57 -18.70
C VAL A 112 8.50 4.62 -19.43
N ALA A 113 8.88 3.35 -19.50
CA ALA A 113 8.02 2.27 -19.96
C ALA A 113 7.51 1.44 -18.76
N ILE A 114 6.21 1.21 -18.71
CA ILE A 114 5.52 0.49 -17.63
C ILE A 114 4.77 -0.68 -18.26
N PHE A 115 5.21 -1.89 -17.92
CA PHE A 115 4.63 -3.12 -18.42
C PHE A 115 3.58 -3.65 -17.42
N GLY A 116 2.33 -3.62 -17.86
CA GLY A 116 1.14 -3.95 -17.08
C GLY A 116 0.41 -2.69 -16.59
N ALA A 117 -0.87 -2.55 -16.92
CA ALA A 117 -1.72 -1.45 -16.46
C ALA A 117 -2.77 -1.88 -15.41
N GLY A 118 -2.37 -2.79 -14.52
CA GLY A 118 -3.10 -3.06 -13.27
C GLY A 118 -2.87 -1.96 -12.23
N CYS A 119 -3.34 -2.18 -10.99
CA CYS A 119 -3.24 -1.20 -9.90
C CYS A 119 -1.80 -0.69 -9.64
N VAL A 120 -0.79 -1.57 -9.67
CA VAL A 120 0.63 -1.21 -9.48
C VAL A 120 1.14 -0.36 -10.65
N GLY A 121 0.87 -0.77 -11.89
CA GLY A 121 1.34 -0.08 -13.08
C GLY A 121 0.71 1.30 -13.25
N LEU A 122 -0.60 1.42 -13.02
CA LEU A 122 -1.28 2.71 -13.04
C LEU A 122 -0.79 3.63 -11.91
N SER A 123 -0.45 3.08 -10.75
CA SER A 123 0.26 3.84 -9.71
C SER A 123 1.59 4.39 -10.22
N ALA A 124 2.39 3.57 -10.89
CA ALA A 124 3.65 3.99 -11.49
C ALA A 124 3.45 5.07 -12.57
N VAL A 125 2.40 4.97 -13.40
CA VAL A 125 2.05 6.00 -14.40
C VAL A 125 1.79 7.34 -13.73
N MET A 126 0.93 7.35 -12.69
CA MET A 126 0.62 8.58 -11.95
C MET A 126 1.87 9.15 -11.26
N ALA A 127 2.69 8.29 -10.66
CA ALA A 127 3.94 8.70 -10.03
C ALA A 127 4.95 9.29 -11.04
N ALA A 128 5.08 8.68 -12.22
CA ALA A 128 5.96 9.18 -13.28
C ALA A 128 5.49 10.55 -13.80
N LYS A 129 4.18 10.74 -13.91
CA LYS A 129 3.60 12.05 -14.23
C LYS A 129 3.91 13.10 -13.16
N ILE A 130 3.77 12.75 -11.88
CA ILE A 130 4.13 13.64 -10.76
C ILE A 130 5.62 14.02 -10.81
N ARG A 131 6.49 13.08 -11.19
CA ARG A 131 7.94 13.32 -11.34
C ARG A 131 8.33 14.11 -12.58
N GLY A 132 7.38 14.45 -13.46
CA GLY A 132 7.65 15.21 -14.67
C GLY A 132 8.36 14.40 -15.76
N ALA A 133 8.10 13.09 -15.85
CA ALA A 133 8.56 12.30 -16.98
C ALA A 133 8.05 12.91 -18.31
N ALA A 134 8.92 13.03 -19.30
CA ALA A 134 8.56 13.60 -20.60
C ALA A 134 7.71 12.65 -21.45
N MET A 135 7.88 11.34 -21.25
CA MET A 135 7.15 10.31 -21.96
C MET A 135 6.87 9.14 -21.03
N ILE A 136 5.62 8.66 -21.05
CA ILE A 136 5.18 7.51 -20.28
C ILE A 136 4.49 6.56 -21.25
N ILE A 137 5.04 5.35 -21.40
CA ILE A 137 4.46 4.28 -22.21
C ILE A 137 3.91 3.24 -21.22
N ALA A 138 2.62 2.92 -21.33
CA ALA A 138 1.99 1.89 -20.52
C ALA A 138 1.46 0.79 -21.45
N GLU A 139 2.04 -0.39 -21.38
CA GLU A 139 1.73 -1.50 -22.29
C GLU A 139 1.13 -2.69 -21.54
N TYR A 140 0.16 -3.35 -22.17
CA TYR A 140 -0.51 -4.55 -21.66
C TYR A 140 0.08 -5.83 -22.31
N ALA A 141 1.41 -5.99 -22.32
CA ALA A 141 2.04 -7.20 -22.87
C ALA A 141 3.36 -7.59 -22.18
N LEU A 142 3.57 -8.91 -22.05
CA LEU A 142 4.74 -9.58 -21.47
C LEU A 142 5.73 -9.95 -22.58
N ALA A 143 6.66 -9.05 -22.91
CA ALA A 143 7.95 -9.41 -23.48
C ALA A 143 8.92 -8.27 -23.21
N ILE A 144 9.92 -8.46 -22.35
CA ILE A 144 10.92 -7.44 -22.05
C ILE A 144 12.32 -8.01 -22.29
N ARG A 145 13.17 -7.25 -22.98
CA ARG A 145 14.53 -7.64 -23.40
C ARG A 145 15.67 -6.76 -22.83
N GLU A 146 15.40 -5.80 -21.93
CA GLU A 146 16.44 -4.93 -21.30
C GLU A 146 16.11 -4.58 -19.83
N GLU A 147 16.97 -3.82 -19.13
CA GLU A 147 16.95 -3.49 -17.69
C GLU A 147 15.55 -3.33 -17.06
N VAL A 148 15.01 -4.43 -16.54
CA VAL A 148 13.70 -4.49 -15.89
C VAL A 148 13.86 -4.33 -14.39
N LEU A 149 13.19 -3.34 -13.79
CA LEU A 149 12.96 -3.35 -12.35
C LEU A 149 11.93 -4.44 -12.02
N TRP A 150 12.41 -5.64 -11.70
CA TRP A 150 11.57 -6.74 -11.25
C TRP A 150 11.18 -6.63 -9.76
N ARG A 151 11.91 -5.82 -8.98
CA ARG A 151 11.68 -5.62 -7.53
C ARG A 151 11.50 -4.13 -7.21
N GLY A 152 10.30 -3.73 -6.83
CA GLY A 152 10.06 -2.39 -6.29
C GLY A 152 10.59 -2.26 -4.86
N GLY A 153 10.96 -1.04 -4.46
CA GLY A 153 11.28 -0.69 -3.08
C GLY A 153 10.53 0.58 -2.68
N SER A 154 9.78 0.52 -1.59
CA SER A 154 9.14 1.70 -0.98
C SER A 154 9.47 1.75 0.51
N VAL A 155 9.25 2.90 1.13
CA VAL A 155 9.24 3.06 2.59
C VAL A 155 7.87 3.61 2.94
N ALA A 156 7.04 2.79 3.59
CA ALA A 156 5.62 3.10 3.79
C ALA A 156 5.39 4.39 4.59
N ALA A 157 6.15 4.59 5.66
CA ALA A 157 6.09 5.78 6.50
C ALA A 157 6.36 7.09 5.73
N GLU A 158 7.09 7.02 4.61
CA GLU A 158 7.35 8.17 3.74
C GLU A 158 6.38 8.25 2.56
N MET A 159 6.14 7.12 1.90
CA MET A 159 5.38 7.06 0.65
C MET A 159 3.89 7.28 0.88
N VAL A 160 3.33 6.75 1.97
CA VAL A 160 1.90 6.86 2.24
C VAL A 160 1.48 8.32 2.49
N PRO A 161 2.14 9.09 3.39
CA PRO A 161 1.82 10.51 3.56
C PRO A 161 2.03 11.32 2.26
N PHE A 162 3.10 11.03 1.52
CA PHE A 162 3.38 11.69 0.24
C PHE A 162 2.24 11.49 -0.78
N LEU A 163 1.72 10.27 -0.92
CA LEU A 163 0.65 9.96 -1.85
C LEU A 163 -0.70 10.55 -1.42
N ILE A 164 -0.99 10.61 -0.10
CA ILE A 164 -2.17 11.30 0.43
C ILE A 164 -2.14 12.77 0.04
N GLU A 165 -1.00 13.44 0.23
CA GLU A 165 -0.86 14.86 -0.12
C GLU A 165 -1.09 15.10 -1.62
N HIS A 166 -0.50 14.27 -2.48
CA HIS A 166 -0.69 14.40 -3.93
C HIS A 166 -2.11 14.06 -4.39
N HIS A 167 -2.80 13.16 -3.68
CA HIS A 167 -4.22 12.92 -3.89
C HIS A 167 -5.05 14.15 -3.54
N ASN A 168 -4.81 14.77 -2.38
CA ASN A 168 -5.52 15.98 -1.94
C ASN A 168 -5.32 17.15 -2.91
N GLN A 169 -4.17 17.20 -3.60
CA GLN A 169 -3.89 18.16 -4.67
C GLN A 169 -4.49 17.79 -6.04
N GLY A 170 -5.24 16.68 -6.14
CA GLY A 170 -5.84 16.18 -7.39
C GLY A 170 -4.84 15.53 -8.37
N LYS A 171 -3.58 15.33 -7.96
CA LYS A 171 -2.51 14.77 -8.80
C LYS A 171 -2.46 13.24 -8.78
N TYR A 172 -3.15 12.61 -7.83
CA TYR A 172 -3.15 11.16 -7.65
C TYR A 172 -4.59 10.64 -7.41
N PRO A 173 -5.44 10.59 -8.46
CA PRO A 173 -6.88 10.33 -8.36
C PRO A 173 -7.22 8.86 -8.07
N LEU A 174 -7.12 8.47 -6.80
CA LEU A 174 -7.36 7.11 -6.31
C LEU A 174 -8.79 6.60 -6.56
N GLU A 175 -9.76 7.50 -6.51
CA GLU A 175 -11.17 7.26 -6.75
C GLU A 175 -11.44 6.64 -8.13
N ARG A 176 -10.55 6.84 -9.10
CA ARG A 176 -10.63 6.22 -10.43
C ARG A 176 -10.20 4.76 -10.47
N LEU A 177 -9.49 4.30 -9.44
CA LEU A 177 -8.97 2.94 -9.36
C LEU A 177 -9.79 2.06 -8.42
N ILE A 178 -10.48 2.70 -7.47
CA ILE A 178 -11.15 2.03 -6.35
C ILE A 178 -12.62 1.77 -6.67
N ARG A 179 -13.09 0.58 -6.33
CA ARG A 179 -14.53 0.31 -6.20
C ARG A 179 -14.82 -0.29 -4.83
N TYR A 180 -15.82 0.25 -4.17
CA TYR A 180 -16.26 -0.22 -2.86
C TYR A 180 -17.24 -1.39 -3.00
N TYR A 181 -17.09 -2.37 -2.11
CA TYR A 181 -17.97 -3.52 -1.96
C TYR A 181 -18.26 -3.73 -0.49
N ASN A 182 -19.48 -4.17 -0.15
CA ASN A 182 -19.71 -4.67 1.20
C ASN A 182 -18.85 -5.93 1.40
N VAL A 183 -18.32 -6.15 2.60
CA VAL A 183 -17.59 -7.37 2.93
C VAL A 183 -18.39 -8.65 2.69
N LYS A 184 -19.73 -8.59 2.82
CA LYS A 184 -20.64 -9.70 2.49
C LYS A 184 -20.56 -10.10 1.01
N ASP A 185 -20.16 -9.17 0.15
CA ASP A 185 -20.02 -9.34 -1.29
C ASP A 185 -18.57 -9.62 -1.70
N ALA A 186 -17.71 -10.06 -0.78
CA ALA A 186 -16.29 -10.34 -1.05
C ALA A 186 -16.07 -11.27 -2.26
N GLN A 187 -16.93 -12.27 -2.42
CA GLN A 187 -16.86 -13.20 -3.55
C GLN A 187 -17.10 -12.48 -4.89
N GLN A 188 -18.07 -11.56 -4.95
CA GLN A 188 -18.33 -10.75 -6.13
C GLN A 188 -17.15 -9.81 -6.42
N ALA A 189 -16.59 -9.19 -5.38
CA ALA A 189 -15.41 -8.33 -5.52
C ALA A 189 -14.21 -9.09 -6.12
N PHE A 190 -13.99 -10.33 -5.69
CA PHE A 190 -12.97 -11.21 -6.27
C PHE A 190 -13.24 -11.56 -7.74
N GLN A 191 -14.48 -11.86 -8.08
CA GLN A 191 -14.87 -12.18 -9.46
C GLN A 191 -14.71 -10.98 -10.38
N ASP A 192 -15.17 -9.80 -9.97
CA ASP A 192 -15.03 -8.56 -10.74
C ASP A 192 -13.57 -8.17 -10.94
N MET A 193 -12.73 -8.38 -9.93
CA MET A 193 -11.27 -8.18 -10.02
C MET A 193 -10.63 -9.15 -11.02
N LYS A 194 -10.96 -10.45 -10.95
CA LYS A 194 -10.46 -11.46 -11.90
C LYS A 194 -10.91 -11.18 -13.33
N ALA A 195 -12.13 -10.68 -13.51
CA ALA A 195 -12.68 -10.30 -14.81
C ALA A 195 -12.14 -8.96 -15.34
N GLY A 196 -11.25 -8.27 -14.60
CA GLY A 196 -10.70 -6.97 -14.99
C GLY A 196 -11.70 -5.81 -14.94
N LYS A 197 -12.91 -6.02 -14.39
CA LYS A 197 -13.95 -4.98 -14.25
C LYS A 197 -13.58 -3.94 -13.20
N VAL A 198 -12.71 -4.32 -12.26
CA VAL A 198 -12.25 -3.46 -11.16
C VAL A 198 -10.76 -3.66 -10.94
N LEU A 199 -10.04 -2.54 -10.87
CA LEU A 199 -8.59 -2.52 -10.63
C LEU A 199 -8.25 -2.72 -9.15
N LYS A 200 -8.96 -2.02 -8.25
CA LYS A 200 -8.75 -2.10 -6.81
C LYS A 200 -10.09 -2.23 -6.06
N PRO A 201 -10.60 -3.45 -5.83
CA PRO A 201 -11.73 -3.63 -4.93
C PRO A 201 -11.32 -3.28 -3.51
N VAL A 202 -12.20 -2.55 -2.82
CA VAL A 202 -12.10 -2.18 -1.42
C VAL A 202 -13.33 -2.73 -0.69
N LEU A 203 -13.10 -3.64 0.25
CA LEU A 203 -14.18 -4.18 1.08
C LEU A 203 -14.42 -3.27 2.28
N VAL A 204 -15.68 -2.91 2.51
CA VAL A 204 -16.16 -2.09 3.64
C VAL A 204 -17.16 -2.86 4.49
N TRP A 205 -17.13 -2.63 5.81
CA TRP A 205 -18.14 -3.17 6.72
C TRP A 205 -19.31 -2.18 6.79
N SER A 206 -20.55 -2.68 6.68
CA SER A 206 -21.77 -1.86 6.74
C SER A 206 -22.08 -1.24 8.11
N GLU A 207 -21.38 -1.63 9.17
CA GLU A 207 -21.62 -1.14 10.53
C GLU A 207 -20.44 -0.28 11.01
N SER A 208 -20.75 0.95 11.42
CA SER A 208 -19.86 2.06 11.74
C SER A 208 -18.95 1.89 12.96
N GLY A 209 -18.89 0.69 13.57
CA GLY A 209 -18.23 0.45 14.85
C GLY A 209 -17.00 -0.47 14.83
N LEU A 210 -16.51 -0.89 13.67
CA LEU A 210 -15.51 -1.97 13.60
C LEU A 210 -14.08 -1.45 13.65
N GLN A 211 -13.36 -1.90 14.69
CA GLN A 211 -12.09 -1.37 15.15
C GLN A 211 -11.02 -2.47 15.10
N THR A 212 -9.78 -2.11 14.74
CA THR A 212 -8.68 -3.09 14.57
C THR A 212 -8.00 -3.37 15.91
N ARG A 213 -7.91 -4.64 16.33
CA ARG A 213 -7.23 -5.01 17.58
C ARG A 213 -5.73 -5.18 17.37
N ILE A 214 -4.96 -4.14 17.66
CA ILE A 214 -3.50 -4.23 17.74
C ILE A 214 -3.12 -4.84 19.09
N THR A 215 -3.44 -6.12 19.27
CA THR A 215 -2.87 -6.89 20.37
C THR A 215 -1.47 -7.31 19.97
N ARG A 216 -0.51 -6.44 20.32
CA ARG A 216 0.82 -6.73 20.83
C ARG A 216 1.59 -7.92 20.24
N VAL A 217 2.84 -7.65 19.84
CA VAL A 217 3.99 -8.52 20.21
C VAL A 217 4.65 -7.92 21.43
#